data_AF-A0A0D0A4P7-F1
#
_entry.id   AF-A0A0D0A4P7-F1
#
_cell.length_a   1.000
_cell.length_b   1.000
_cell.length_c   1.000
_cell.angle_alpha   90.00
_cell.angle_beta   90.00
_cell.angle_gamma   90.00
#
_symmetry.space_group_name_H-M   'P 1'
#
loop_
_entity.id
_entity.type
_entity.pdbx_description
1 polymer ?
#
loop_
_entity_poly.entity_id
_entity_poly.type
_entity_poly.pdbx_seq_one_letter_code
_entity_poly.pdbx_strand_id
1 'polypeptide(L)'
;MTRPTSAASQSQVTGGTIHTQGSLHSRSPADSLDEPISAGMRRRRSSSADHSNPFLLTPRVSKRLKVYATRVAEETGVSEKPLHDFIDTGGIYHMLIDLKVCMLLNSVVNRETILNDLKELLESKDFKSALQNRLTACMLSPNLTAYVTDTHEHIMDFIKTHNEVFKIPKSLFEDAELSTQFSTVVSDLLACIRGNLKNKLVLLISKHLSIMDTAKSLAHSCIEVDASHWNRYAFLRRCLRIFLIGRSDYKNIPLKNLYSPSLLPSLHRDLRIKVGEALDINMELDDEPTIQENANEVRENSEGGLDNGDGAGADTNVPDPSHDADLDGDEDENRDNGLNSGTDEGDIDTEGSGFGGNRKRPKYTSTKFWNFVDDSLEAVRSMAKELAKAKVEEGGDYDTAYEDATRNILVEYFQQDLAEFPGRRTVPKLLSTYNPQWQTTIQTKLLWTT
;
A
#
# COMPACT_ATOMS: atom_id res chain seq x y z
N MET A 1 -60.15 -12.55 -0.14
CA MET A 1 -59.92 -12.85 1.29
C MET A 1 -58.49 -12.45 1.63
N THR A 2 -58.37 -11.59 2.64
CA THR A 2 -57.23 -11.38 3.57
C THR A 2 -55.81 -11.05 3.04
N ARG A 3 -55.44 -9.77 3.21
CA ARG A 3 -54.11 -9.25 3.65
C ARG A 3 -53.66 -9.93 4.96
N PRO A 4 -52.35 -9.95 5.35
CA PRO A 4 -51.55 -8.77 5.82
C PRO A 4 -50.06 -8.78 5.37
N THR A 5 -49.37 -7.64 5.09
CA THR A 5 -48.55 -6.71 5.92
C THR A 5 -47.38 -7.25 6.77
N SER A 6 -46.15 -6.79 6.47
CA SER A 6 -45.01 -6.53 7.39
C SER A 6 -43.93 -5.75 6.61
N ALA A 7 -43.71 -4.44 6.78
CA ALA A 7 -43.06 -3.69 7.87
C ALA A 7 -41.52 -3.77 7.84
N ALA A 8 -40.92 -2.74 7.24
CA ALA A 8 -39.49 -2.45 7.25
C ALA A 8 -39.16 -1.48 8.39
N SER A 9 -38.10 -1.77 9.14
CA SER A 9 -37.56 -0.88 10.17
C SER A 9 -36.23 -0.28 9.70
N GLN A 10 -36.23 1.04 9.50
CA GLN A 10 -35.04 1.87 9.40
C GLN A 10 -34.63 2.31 10.80
N SER A 11 -33.34 2.21 11.13
CA SER A 11 -32.75 2.82 12.33
C SER A 11 -31.83 3.95 11.90
N GLN A 12 -32.29 5.19 12.11
CA GLN A 12 -31.45 6.38 12.15
C GLN A 12 -30.96 6.59 13.59
N VAL A 13 -29.66 6.83 13.74
CA VAL A 13 -29.03 7.24 15.01
C VAL A 13 -28.65 8.72 14.87
N THR A 14 -29.38 9.58 15.56
CA THR A 14 -29.04 11.00 15.74
C THR A 14 -28.49 11.24 17.14
N GLY A 15 -27.42 12.05 17.21
CA GLY A 15 -26.66 12.36 18.41
C GLY A 15 -27.44 13.13 19.48
N GLY A 16 -27.04 12.91 20.73
CA GLY A 16 -27.57 13.58 21.92
C GLY A 16 -26.52 14.45 22.58
N THR A 17 -26.77 15.76 22.56
CA THR A 17 -26.12 16.81 23.35
C THR A 17 -26.69 16.82 24.77
N ILE A 18 -25.84 16.74 25.81
CA ILE A 18 -26.28 16.82 27.21
C ILE A 18 -26.07 18.25 27.73
N HIS A 19 -27.18 18.97 27.91
CA HIS A 19 -27.30 20.15 28.76
C HIS A 19 -27.91 19.74 30.10
N THR A 20 -27.30 20.13 31.22
CA THR A 20 -27.86 19.92 32.57
C THR A 20 -28.22 21.29 33.15
N GLN A 21 -29.52 21.56 33.28
CA GLN A 21 -30.06 22.69 34.04
C GLN A 21 -30.51 22.22 35.42
N GLY A 22 -30.32 23.11 36.41
CA GLY A 22 -30.68 22.90 37.80
C GLY A 22 -32.19 22.92 38.05
N SER A 23 -32.56 22.33 39.19
CA SER A 23 -33.92 22.40 39.71
C SER A 23 -33.89 22.76 41.20
N LEU A 24 -34.66 23.79 41.52
CA LEU A 24 -34.92 24.36 42.84
C LEU A 24 -36.23 23.79 43.39
N HIS A 25 -36.31 23.80 44.73
CA HIS A 25 -37.48 23.67 45.62
C HIS A 25 -37.82 22.27 46.13
N SER A 26 -37.76 22.12 47.47
CA SER A 26 -38.98 21.86 48.24
C SER A 26 -38.80 22.21 49.72
N ARG A 27 -39.92 22.63 50.31
CA ARG A 27 -40.16 23.19 51.66
C ARG A 27 -40.20 22.13 52.77
N SER A 28 -39.92 22.59 53.99
CA SER A 28 -40.15 22.00 55.32
C SER A 28 -41.63 21.60 55.61
N PRO A 29 -41.93 20.92 56.74
CA PRO A 29 -42.17 21.63 58.02
C PRO A 29 -41.71 20.90 59.32
N ALA A 30 -41.93 21.63 60.42
CA ALA A 30 -41.39 21.57 61.79
C ALA A 30 -41.81 20.41 62.72
N ASP A 31 -41.05 20.29 63.83
CA ASP A 31 -41.38 19.93 65.25
C ASP A 31 -40.23 19.09 65.84
N SER A 32 -39.83 19.12 67.12
CA SER A 32 -40.05 19.96 68.30
C SER A 32 -39.07 19.44 69.40
N LEU A 33 -38.91 20.23 70.47
CA LEU A 33 -38.50 19.87 71.85
C LEU A 33 -37.01 19.69 72.24
N ASP A 34 -36.53 20.71 72.97
CA ASP A 34 -36.01 20.69 74.36
C ASP A 34 -34.92 19.69 74.83
N GLU A 35 -33.72 20.27 75.07
CA GLU A 35 -32.78 20.16 76.23
C GLU A 35 -32.30 18.77 76.78
N PRO A 36 -31.19 18.67 77.59
CA PRO A 36 -30.31 19.71 78.12
C PRO A 36 -28.79 19.50 77.92
N ILE A 37 -28.09 20.55 78.30
CA ILE A 37 -26.65 20.75 78.50
C ILE A 37 -26.00 19.62 79.31
N SER A 38 -24.94 19.00 78.78
CA SER A 38 -23.98 18.23 79.58
C SER A 38 -22.56 18.75 79.35
N ALA A 39 -22.08 19.48 80.35
CA ALA A 39 -20.75 20.03 80.47
C ALA A 39 -19.71 18.92 80.68
N GLY A 40 -19.25 18.31 79.58
CA GLY A 40 -18.12 17.40 79.56
C GLY A 40 -16.80 18.16 79.37
N MET A 41 -16.17 18.51 80.48
CA MET A 41 -14.78 18.98 80.65
C MET A 41 -13.80 18.41 79.61
N ARG A 42 -13.63 19.07 78.45
CA ARG A 42 -12.57 18.73 77.50
C ARG A 42 -11.33 19.55 77.83
N ARG A 43 -10.32 18.84 78.34
CA ARG A 43 -8.93 19.29 78.54
C ARG A 43 -8.52 20.28 77.45
N ARG A 44 -8.19 21.49 77.90
CA ARG A 44 -7.45 22.51 77.16
C ARG A 44 -6.12 21.87 76.73
N ARG A 45 -6.04 21.42 75.48
CA ARG A 45 -4.79 20.94 74.89
C ARG A 45 -3.91 22.16 74.72
N SER A 46 -2.82 22.17 75.46
CA SER A 46 -1.74 23.15 75.36
C SER A 46 -1.38 23.36 73.89
N SER A 47 -1.49 24.61 73.45
CA SER A 47 -0.92 25.13 72.21
C SER A 47 0.61 25.08 72.31
N SER A 48 1.18 23.88 72.23
CA SER A 48 2.55 23.74 71.79
C SER A 48 2.50 24.02 70.30
N ALA A 49 3.15 25.12 69.88
CA ALA A 49 3.45 25.42 68.49
C ALA A 49 4.43 24.35 67.98
N ASP A 50 3.93 23.12 67.86
CA ASP A 50 4.63 22.06 67.17
C ASP A 50 4.52 22.46 65.70
N HIS A 51 5.64 22.95 65.15
CA HIS A 51 5.89 23.07 63.72
C HIS A 51 5.88 21.67 63.09
N SER A 52 4.78 20.94 63.30
CA SER A 52 4.47 19.64 62.78
C SER A 52 4.36 19.83 61.29
N ASN A 53 5.41 19.38 60.60
CA ASN A 53 5.54 19.49 59.17
C ASN A 53 4.23 18.98 58.54
N PRO A 54 3.41 19.85 57.91
CA PRO A 54 2.05 19.50 57.49
C PRO A 54 2.02 18.40 56.41
N PHE A 55 3.20 18.03 55.91
CA PHE A 55 3.42 17.01 54.90
C PHE A 55 3.79 15.63 55.47
N LEU A 56 3.90 15.49 56.80
CA LEU A 56 4.05 14.20 57.48
C LEU A 56 2.69 13.64 57.88
N LEU A 57 2.43 12.40 57.50
CA LEU A 57 1.23 11.67 57.88
C LEU A 57 1.27 11.35 59.37
N THR A 58 0.28 11.84 60.10
CA THR A 58 0.10 11.41 61.50
C THR A 58 -0.30 9.94 61.55
N PRO A 59 0.04 9.19 62.63
CA PRO A 59 -0.33 7.78 62.75
C PRO A 59 -1.84 7.51 62.59
N ARG A 60 -2.67 8.48 62.98
CA ARG A 60 -4.14 8.41 62.82
C ARG A 60 -4.56 8.51 61.35
N VAL A 61 -3.87 9.33 60.56
CA VAL A 61 -4.12 9.46 59.12
C VAL A 61 -3.62 8.22 58.40
N SER A 62 -2.42 7.73 58.69
CA SER A 62 -1.89 6.48 58.11
C SER A 62 -2.82 5.29 58.38
N LYS A 63 -3.34 5.14 59.61
CA LYS A 63 -4.32 4.08 59.93
C LYS A 63 -5.61 4.19 59.09
N ARG A 64 -6.13 5.40 58.88
CA ARG A 64 -7.33 5.62 58.04
C ARG A 64 -7.04 5.32 56.57
N LEU A 65 -5.89 5.74 56.07
CA LEU A 65 -5.46 5.45 54.70
C LEU A 65 -5.29 3.95 54.48
N LYS A 66 -4.74 3.19 55.44
CA LYS A 66 -4.62 1.73 55.31
C LYS A 66 -5.98 1.05 55.20
N VAL A 67 -6.96 1.42 56.04
CA VAL A 67 -8.33 0.89 55.96
C VAL A 67 -8.97 1.23 54.60
N TYR A 68 -8.70 2.41 54.07
CA TYR A 68 -9.15 2.76 52.72
C TYR A 68 -8.43 1.95 51.64
N ALA A 69 -7.11 1.78 51.74
CA ALA A 69 -6.30 0.99 50.82
C ALA A 69 -6.70 -0.49 50.78
N THR A 70 -7.03 -1.11 51.92
CA THR A 70 -7.57 -2.47 51.98
C THR A 70 -8.85 -2.60 51.14
N ARG A 71 -9.78 -1.65 51.29
CA ARG A 71 -11.02 -1.64 50.52
C ARG A 71 -10.77 -1.48 49.02
N VAL A 72 -9.88 -0.55 48.64
CA VAL A 72 -9.51 -0.35 47.23
C VAL A 72 -8.81 -1.60 46.66
N ALA A 73 -7.94 -2.25 47.43
CA ALA A 73 -7.30 -3.51 47.07
C ALA A 73 -8.32 -4.62 46.80
N GLU A 74 -9.32 -4.77 47.68
CA GLU A 74 -10.44 -5.71 47.49
C GLU A 74 -11.27 -5.38 46.24
N GLU A 75 -11.61 -4.11 46.01
CA GLU A 75 -12.41 -3.66 44.87
C GLU A 75 -11.69 -3.81 43.52
N THR A 76 -10.36 -3.64 43.50
CA THR A 76 -9.55 -3.64 42.27
C THR A 76 -8.77 -4.94 42.03
N GLY A 77 -8.73 -5.84 43.00
CA GLY A 77 -7.96 -7.09 42.95
C GLY A 77 -6.44 -6.92 43.12
N VAL A 78 -5.97 -5.75 43.56
CA VAL A 78 -4.55 -5.46 43.76
C VAL A 78 -4.10 -5.96 45.13
N SER A 79 -2.83 -6.34 45.29
CA SER A 79 -2.27 -6.74 46.59
C SER A 79 -2.32 -5.58 47.59
N GLU A 80 -2.83 -5.85 48.80
CA GLU A 80 -2.93 -4.86 49.89
C GLU A 80 -1.57 -4.43 50.43
N LYS A 81 -0.62 -5.37 50.52
CA LYS A 81 0.66 -5.16 51.21
C LYS A 81 1.49 -4.00 50.61
N PRO A 82 1.70 -3.90 49.29
CA PRO A 82 2.41 -2.77 48.69
C PRO A 82 1.76 -1.40 48.95
N LEU A 83 0.42 -1.35 49.03
CA LEU A 83 -0.29 -0.10 49.34
C LEU A 83 -0.06 0.31 50.79
N HIS A 84 0.00 -0.65 51.72
CA HIS A 84 0.32 -0.40 53.11
C HIS A 84 1.77 0.05 53.29
N ASP A 85 2.71 -0.60 52.61
CA ASP A 85 4.12 -0.24 52.61
C ASP A 85 4.31 1.21 52.08
N PHE A 86 3.60 1.58 51.01
CA PHE A 86 3.57 2.96 50.49
C PHE A 86 3.00 3.97 51.49
N ILE A 87 1.97 3.59 52.26
CA ILE A 87 1.41 4.44 53.32
C ILE A 87 2.39 4.65 54.47
N ASP A 88 3.17 3.63 54.78
CA ASP A 88 4.14 3.65 55.88
C ASP A 88 5.38 4.50 55.59
N THR A 89 5.64 4.88 54.33
CA THR A 89 6.66 5.88 53.97
C THR A 89 6.42 7.23 54.68
N GLY A 90 5.19 7.50 55.10
CA GLY A 90 4.86 8.51 56.12
C GLY A 90 4.96 9.98 55.69
N GLY A 91 5.55 10.29 54.53
CA GLY A 91 5.66 11.65 54.00
C GLY A 91 5.01 11.78 52.62
N ILE A 92 4.13 12.77 52.46
CA ILE A 92 3.38 13.01 51.22
C ILE A 92 4.33 13.24 50.03
N TYR A 93 5.45 13.96 50.22
CA TYR A 93 6.42 14.18 49.15
C TYR A 93 7.13 12.89 48.71
N HIS A 94 7.48 12.00 49.64
CA HIS A 94 8.08 10.71 49.30
C HIS A 94 7.10 9.84 48.52
N MET A 95 5.83 9.80 48.95
CA MET A 95 4.76 9.13 48.21
C MET A 95 4.58 9.64 46.78
N LEU A 96 4.61 10.96 46.57
CA LEU A 96 4.50 11.54 45.23
C LEU A 96 5.70 11.18 44.33
N ILE A 97 6.91 11.15 44.90
CA ILE A 97 8.12 10.71 44.20
C ILE A 97 8.00 9.23 43.84
N ASP A 98 7.66 8.37 44.80
CA ASP A 98 7.47 6.93 44.59
C ASP A 98 6.39 6.66 43.53
N LEU A 99 5.27 7.40 43.55
CA LEU A 99 4.23 7.32 42.53
C LEU A 99 4.78 7.69 41.15
N LYS A 100 5.55 8.79 41.04
CA LYS A 100 6.17 9.21 39.78
C LYS A 100 7.17 8.18 39.28
N VAL A 101 7.98 7.59 40.17
CA VAL A 101 8.92 6.51 39.85
C VAL A 101 8.18 5.29 39.33
N CYS A 102 7.12 4.83 40.01
CA CYS A 102 6.30 3.70 39.56
C CYS A 102 5.64 3.98 38.20
N MET A 103 5.12 5.18 37.96
CA MET A 103 4.56 5.57 36.67
C MET A 103 5.62 5.57 35.57
N LEU A 104 6.84 6.04 35.86
CA LEU A 104 7.95 6.01 34.92
C LEU A 104 8.39 4.57 34.62
N LEU A 105 8.54 3.71 35.64
CA LEU A 105 8.88 2.30 35.45
C LEU A 105 7.82 1.55 34.63
N ASN A 106 6.53 1.72 34.95
CA ASN A 106 5.46 1.13 34.16
C ASN A 106 5.45 1.67 32.73
N SER A 107 5.76 2.95 32.51
CA SER A 107 5.88 3.51 31.16
C SER A 107 7.03 2.89 30.36
N VAL A 108 8.15 2.58 31.03
CA VAL A 108 9.31 1.92 30.41
C VAL A 108 8.98 0.47 30.07
N VAL A 109 8.43 -0.29 31.02
CA VAL A 109 8.04 -1.70 30.79
C VAL A 109 6.98 -1.78 29.68
N ASN A 110 5.96 -0.94 29.72
CA ASN A 110 4.93 -0.90 28.68
C ASN A 110 5.53 -0.53 27.32
N ARG A 111 6.47 0.41 27.26
CA ARG A 111 7.17 0.76 26.02
C ARG A 111 7.97 -0.43 25.48
N GLU A 112 8.70 -1.13 26.35
CA GLU A 112 9.48 -2.31 25.97
C GLU A 112 8.58 -3.43 25.43
N THR A 113 7.45 -3.71 26.09
CA THR A 113 6.45 -4.67 25.59
C THR A 113 5.91 -4.26 24.22
N ILE A 114 5.52 -3.00 24.03
CA ILE A 114 5.03 -2.49 22.74
C ILE A 114 6.11 -2.63 21.66
N LEU A 115 7.37 -2.31 21.97
CA LEU A 115 8.47 -2.45 21.00
C LEU A 115 8.69 -3.92 20.62
N ASN A 116 8.63 -4.84 21.58
CA ASN A 116 8.76 -6.27 21.31
C ASN A 116 7.59 -6.79 20.45
N ASP A 117 6.35 -6.40 20.75
CA ASP A 117 5.18 -6.75 19.95
C ASP A 117 5.30 -6.25 18.49
N LEU A 118 5.86 -5.04 18.31
CA LEU A 118 6.13 -4.48 16.97
C LEU A 118 7.25 -5.22 16.23
N LYS A 119 8.30 -5.68 16.94
CA LYS A 119 9.35 -6.53 16.34
C LYS A 119 8.75 -7.86 15.88
N GLU A 120 7.96 -8.50 16.73
CA GLU A 120 7.27 -9.75 16.37
C GLU A 120 6.33 -9.56 15.17
N LEU A 121 5.61 -8.43 15.11
CA LEU A 121 4.78 -8.08 13.96
C LEU A 121 5.61 -7.97 12.67
N LEU A 122 6.77 -7.30 12.71
CA LEU A 122 7.66 -7.15 11.55
C LEU A 122 8.26 -8.48 11.08
N GLU A 123 8.45 -9.44 11.98
CA GLU A 123 8.96 -10.77 11.66
C GLU A 123 7.86 -11.73 11.18
N SER A 124 6.59 -11.44 11.50
CA SER A 124 5.45 -12.26 11.13
C SER A 124 5.31 -12.47 9.62
N LYS A 125 5.16 -13.75 9.22
CA LYS A 125 4.93 -14.14 7.82
C LYS A 125 3.60 -13.60 7.30
N ASP A 126 2.56 -13.61 8.11
CA ASP A 126 1.22 -13.13 7.73
C ASP A 126 1.25 -11.62 7.47
N PHE A 127 1.96 -10.87 8.32
CA PHE A 127 2.16 -9.44 8.11
C PHE A 127 2.93 -9.16 6.82
N LYS A 128 4.07 -9.83 6.60
CA LYS A 128 4.87 -9.67 5.37
C LYS A 128 4.08 -10.01 4.11
N SER A 129 3.28 -11.09 4.14
CA SER A 129 2.40 -11.49 3.04
C SER A 129 1.33 -10.42 2.75
N ALA A 130 0.64 -9.94 3.79
CA ALA A 130 -0.35 -8.88 3.65
C ALA A 130 0.26 -7.57 3.12
N LEU A 131 1.46 -7.21 3.61
CA LEU A 131 2.21 -6.05 3.14
C LEU A 131 2.64 -6.22 1.67
N GLN A 132 3.15 -7.40 1.29
CA GLN A 132 3.53 -7.72 -0.09
C GLN A 132 2.35 -7.55 -1.05
N ASN A 133 1.15 -7.96 -0.65
CA ASN A 133 -0.06 -7.77 -1.46
C ASN A 133 -0.37 -6.29 -1.70
N ARG A 134 -0.25 -5.46 -0.67
CA ARG A 134 -0.43 -4.00 -0.77
C ARG A 134 0.66 -3.35 -1.63
N LEU A 135 1.91 -3.74 -1.42
CA LEU A 135 3.04 -3.27 -2.22
C LEU A 135 2.92 -3.69 -3.69
N THR A 136 2.37 -4.88 -3.97
CA THR A 136 2.10 -5.32 -5.34
C THR A 136 1.08 -4.40 -6.01
N ALA A 137 0.06 -3.95 -5.27
CA ALA A 137 -0.88 -2.95 -5.78
C ALA A 137 -0.22 -1.59 -6.03
N CYS A 138 0.73 -1.17 -5.20
CA CYS A 138 1.56 0.02 -5.47
C CYS A 138 2.36 -0.15 -6.77
N MET A 139 3.00 -1.30 -6.97
CA MET A 139 3.85 -1.58 -8.14
C MET A 139 3.06 -1.71 -9.45
N LEU A 140 1.75 -1.97 -9.36
CA LEU A 140 0.85 -2.07 -10.51
C LEU A 140 -0.05 -0.85 -10.67
N SER A 141 0.08 0.15 -9.79
CA SER A 141 -0.70 1.38 -9.87
C SER A 141 -0.44 2.07 -11.21
N PRO A 142 -1.48 2.55 -11.92
CA PRO A 142 -1.29 3.32 -13.15
C PRO A 142 -0.49 4.60 -12.91
N ASN A 143 -0.53 5.14 -11.69
CA ASN A 143 0.14 6.38 -11.30
C ASN A 143 1.59 6.17 -10.85
N LEU A 144 2.09 4.93 -10.84
CA LEU A 144 3.48 4.66 -10.51
C LEU A 144 4.40 5.14 -11.64
N THR A 145 5.41 5.94 -11.29
CA THR A 145 6.23 6.61 -12.31
C THR A 145 7.63 6.05 -12.49
N ALA A 146 8.08 5.18 -11.59
CA ALA A 146 9.29 4.38 -11.72
C ALA A 146 9.17 3.12 -10.87
N TYR A 147 10.00 2.13 -11.18
CA TYR A 147 10.14 0.85 -10.50
C TYR A 147 11.45 0.73 -9.75
N VAL A 148 12.46 1.55 -10.06
CA VAL A 148 13.75 1.57 -9.36
C VAL A 148 14.01 2.93 -8.73
N THR A 149 14.08 3.98 -9.54
CA THR A 149 14.50 5.32 -9.08
C THR A 149 13.46 5.90 -8.11
N ASP A 150 13.92 6.20 -6.90
CA ASP A 150 13.14 6.78 -5.78
C ASP A 150 11.87 6.00 -5.38
N THR A 151 11.61 4.83 -5.97
CA THR A 151 10.38 4.05 -5.72
C THR A 151 10.23 3.69 -4.25
N HIS A 152 11.33 3.30 -3.60
CA HIS A 152 11.32 2.91 -2.19
C HIS A 152 10.98 4.09 -1.28
N GLU A 153 11.62 5.25 -1.49
CA GLU A 153 11.38 6.45 -0.68
C GLU A 153 9.93 6.93 -0.80
N HIS A 154 9.42 7.04 -2.03
CA HIS A 154 8.05 7.47 -2.28
C HIS A 154 7.02 6.49 -1.67
N ILE A 155 7.26 5.18 -1.79
CA ILE A 155 6.38 4.18 -1.17
C ILE A 155 6.46 4.26 0.35
N MET A 156 7.64 4.45 0.93
CA MET A 156 7.80 4.61 2.38
C MET A 156 7.04 5.83 2.91
N ASP A 157 7.11 6.96 2.22
CA ASP A 157 6.40 8.18 2.61
C ASP A 157 4.88 8.04 2.42
N PHE A 158 4.45 7.36 1.36
CA PHE A 158 3.05 6.99 1.18
C PHE A 158 2.55 6.10 2.32
N ILE A 159 3.32 5.07 2.72
CA ILE A 159 2.97 4.17 3.83
C ILE A 159 2.87 4.93 5.15
N LYS A 160 3.80 5.84 5.46
CA LYS A 160 3.73 6.65 6.69
C LYS A 160 2.45 7.47 6.73
N THR A 161 2.11 8.10 5.61
CA THR A 161 0.93 8.98 5.47
C THR A 161 -0.38 8.20 5.52
N HIS A 162 -0.39 6.98 4.96
CA HIS A 162 -1.57 6.12 4.83
C HIS A 162 -1.42 4.77 5.54
N ASN A 163 -0.84 4.78 6.75
CA ASN A 163 -0.49 3.57 7.50
C ASN A 163 -1.70 2.64 7.75
N GLU A 164 -2.92 3.19 7.80
CA GLU A 164 -4.16 2.42 7.95
C GLU A 164 -4.44 1.48 6.76
N VAL A 165 -4.03 1.86 5.54
CA VAL A 165 -4.17 1.05 4.31
C VAL A 165 -3.35 -0.23 4.42
N PHE A 166 -2.19 -0.12 5.08
CA PHE A 166 -1.21 -1.19 5.29
C PHE A 166 -1.36 -1.87 6.66
N LYS A 167 -2.29 -1.40 7.51
CA LYS A 167 -2.50 -1.87 8.89
C LYS A 167 -1.23 -1.78 9.75
N ILE A 168 -0.48 -0.70 9.61
CA ILE A 168 0.77 -0.47 10.34
C ILE A 168 0.52 0.48 11.52
N PRO A 169 0.88 0.11 12.76
CA PRO A 169 0.79 1.01 13.90
C PRO A 169 1.71 2.24 13.75
N LYS A 170 1.20 3.44 14.07
CA LYS A 170 2.00 4.68 13.99
C LYS A 170 3.24 4.68 14.89
N SER A 171 3.15 4.02 16.05
CA SER A 171 4.26 3.86 16.99
C SER A 171 5.49 3.20 16.38
N LEU A 172 5.32 2.42 15.30
CA LEU A 172 6.43 1.85 14.55
C LEU A 172 7.35 2.92 13.93
N PHE A 173 6.81 4.08 13.54
CA PHE A 173 7.58 5.17 12.95
C PHE A 173 8.15 6.15 13.99
N GLU A 174 7.71 6.05 15.25
CA GLU A 174 8.23 6.86 16.36
C GLU A 174 9.57 6.33 16.89
N ASP A 175 9.87 5.05 16.62
CA ASP A 175 11.12 4.40 16.96
C ASP A 175 12.02 4.26 15.72
N ALA A 176 13.23 4.84 15.77
CA ALA A 176 14.13 4.90 14.63
C ALA A 176 14.67 3.52 14.22
N GLU A 177 14.88 2.61 15.19
CA GLU A 177 15.37 1.25 14.91
C GLU A 177 14.29 0.44 14.20
N LEU A 178 13.06 0.46 14.72
CA LEU A 178 11.92 -0.21 14.10
C LEU A 178 11.59 0.36 12.71
N SER A 179 11.63 1.69 12.56
CA SER A 179 11.40 2.33 11.26
C SER A 179 12.44 1.89 10.22
N THR A 180 13.70 1.74 10.63
CA THR A 180 14.78 1.24 9.76
C THR A 180 14.59 -0.23 9.40
N GLN A 181 14.22 -1.07 10.37
CA GLN A 181 13.92 -2.48 10.13
C GLN A 181 12.74 -2.64 9.16
N PHE A 182 11.66 -1.89 9.39
CA PHE A 182 10.50 -1.88 8.51
C PHE A 182 10.85 -1.41 7.09
N SER A 183 11.66 -0.34 6.97
CA SER A 183 12.15 0.15 5.68
C SER A 183 12.93 -0.92 4.90
N THR A 184 13.73 -1.72 5.61
CA THR A 184 14.45 -2.87 5.05
C THR A 184 13.48 -3.93 4.55
N VAL A 185 12.47 -4.30 5.36
CA VAL A 185 11.41 -5.26 4.94
C VAL A 185 10.69 -4.77 3.68
N VAL A 186 10.34 -3.49 3.59
CA VAL A 186 9.70 -2.91 2.39
C VAL A 186 10.63 -3.03 1.18
N SER A 187 11.91 -2.70 1.31
CA SER A 187 12.89 -2.83 0.22
C SER A 187 13.00 -4.26 -0.29
N ASP A 188 13.14 -5.23 0.61
CA ASP A 188 13.23 -6.66 0.29
C ASP A 188 11.97 -7.16 -0.42
N LEU A 189 10.79 -6.76 0.07
CA LEU A 189 9.52 -7.12 -0.56
C LEU A 189 9.37 -6.49 -1.95
N LEU A 190 9.79 -5.23 -2.15
CA LEU A 190 9.77 -4.60 -3.48
C LEU A 190 10.71 -5.31 -4.46
N ALA A 191 11.90 -5.74 -4.01
CA ALA A 191 12.80 -6.57 -4.81
C ALA A 191 12.16 -7.91 -5.17
N CYS A 192 11.54 -8.59 -4.21
CA CYS A 192 10.80 -9.84 -4.42
C CYS A 192 9.65 -9.68 -5.43
N ILE A 193 8.81 -8.65 -5.27
CA ILE A 193 7.70 -8.34 -6.19
C ILE A 193 8.22 -8.13 -7.60
N ARG A 194 9.27 -7.33 -7.78
CA ARG A 194 9.95 -7.12 -9.06
C ARG A 194 10.44 -8.44 -9.67
N GLY A 195 11.13 -9.29 -8.90
CA GLY A 195 11.53 -10.62 -9.36
C GLY A 195 10.34 -11.46 -9.85
N ASN A 196 9.28 -11.51 -9.06
CA ASN A 196 8.06 -12.26 -9.38
C ASN A 196 7.35 -11.74 -10.63
N LEU A 197 7.20 -10.41 -10.77
CA LEU A 197 6.61 -9.79 -11.96
C LEU A 197 7.39 -10.18 -13.22
N LYS A 198 8.73 -10.05 -13.19
CA LYS A 198 9.60 -10.43 -14.32
C LYS A 198 9.46 -11.91 -14.67
N ASN A 199 9.53 -12.80 -13.69
CA ASN A 199 9.44 -14.25 -13.90
C ASN A 199 8.08 -14.67 -14.47
N LYS A 200 6.99 -14.07 -13.98
CA LYS A 200 5.65 -14.32 -14.54
C LYS A 200 5.54 -13.81 -15.97
N LEU A 201 6.07 -12.63 -16.29
CA LEU A 201 6.07 -12.11 -17.67
C LEU A 201 6.88 -13.00 -18.62
N VAL A 202 8.04 -13.51 -18.20
CA VAL A 202 8.80 -14.52 -18.96
C VAL A 202 7.91 -15.72 -19.26
N LEU A 203 7.23 -16.27 -18.26
CA LEU A 203 6.33 -17.40 -18.41
C LEU A 203 5.19 -17.11 -19.41
N LEU A 204 4.59 -15.91 -19.36
CA LEU A 204 3.52 -15.50 -20.28
C LEU A 204 3.98 -15.48 -21.72
N ILE A 205 5.16 -14.91 -21.98
CA ILE A 205 5.71 -14.84 -23.33
C ILE A 205 6.12 -16.25 -23.79
N SER A 206 6.82 -17.03 -22.96
CA SER A 206 7.25 -18.39 -23.30
C SER A 206 6.08 -19.30 -23.68
N LYS A 207 4.98 -19.21 -22.93
CA LYS A 207 3.77 -20.03 -23.14
C LYS A 207 2.74 -19.37 -24.05
N HIS A 208 3.03 -18.18 -24.58
CA HIS A 208 2.12 -17.41 -25.43
C HIS A 208 0.72 -17.24 -24.79
N LEU A 209 0.70 -16.89 -23.51
CA LEU A 209 -0.53 -16.70 -22.72
C LEU A 209 -0.98 -15.25 -22.75
N SER A 210 -2.30 -15.05 -22.74
CA SER A 210 -2.90 -13.72 -22.59
C SER A 210 -2.75 -13.20 -21.16
N ILE A 211 -2.41 -11.92 -21.01
CA ILE A 211 -2.40 -11.28 -19.68
C ILE A 211 -3.75 -11.28 -18.99
N MET A 212 -4.86 -11.25 -19.72
CA MET A 212 -6.17 -11.21 -19.07
C MET A 212 -6.44 -12.50 -18.30
N ASP A 213 -6.01 -13.63 -18.83
CA ASP A 213 -6.19 -14.93 -18.21
C ASP A 213 -5.29 -15.10 -16.97
N THR A 214 -4.13 -14.42 -16.95
CA THR A 214 -3.11 -14.61 -15.92
C THR A 214 -2.97 -13.46 -14.93
N ALA A 215 -3.55 -12.29 -15.20
CA ALA A 215 -3.41 -11.12 -14.34
C ALA A 215 -3.89 -11.39 -12.91
N LYS A 216 -4.92 -12.23 -12.72
CA LYS A 216 -5.35 -12.66 -11.37
C LYS A 216 -4.28 -13.45 -10.62
N SER A 217 -3.58 -14.36 -11.32
CA SER A 217 -2.46 -15.12 -10.74
C SER A 217 -1.26 -14.22 -10.43
N LEU A 218 -1.11 -13.13 -11.18
CA LEU A 218 -0.01 -12.17 -11.06
C LEU A 218 -0.28 -11.16 -9.95
N ALA A 219 -1.54 -10.82 -9.72
CA ALA A 219 -2.04 -10.01 -8.62
C ALA A 219 -2.23 -10.79 -7.30
N HIS A 220 -1.80 -12.05 -7.23
CA HIS A 220 -1.95 -12.96 -6.08
C HIS A 220 -3.38 -13.01 -5.51
N SER A 221 -4.41 -12.87 -6.37
CA SER A 221 -5.83 -12.80 -5.97
C SER A 221 -6.19 -11.68 -4.98
N CYS A 222 -5.27 -10.76 -4.68
CA CYS A 222 -5.45 -9.75 -3.65
C CYS A 222 -5.88 -8.40 -4.20
N ILE A 223 -5.76 -8.19 -5.50
CA ILE A 223 -6.10 -6.95 -6.19
C ILE A 223 -7.21 -7.27 -7.18
N GLU A 224 -8.26 -6.46 -7.16
CA GLU A 224 -9.27 -6.49 -8.21
C GLU A 224 -8.66 -5.89 -9.48
N VAL A 225 -8.50 -6.74 -10.50
CA VAL A 225 -7.81 -6.38 -11.73
C VAL A 225 -8.80 -5.72 -12.69
N ASP A 226 -8.53 -4.46 -13.00
CA ASP A 226 -9.25 -3.66 -13.99
C ASP A 226 -8.39 -3.35 -15.23
N ALA A 227 -8.94 -2.57 -16.17
CA ALA A 227 -8.27 -2.19 -17.40
C ALA A 227 -6.94 -1.45 -17.18
N SER A 228 -6.83 -0.64 -16.13
CA SER A 228 -5.60 0.11 -15.84
C SER A 228 -4.44 -0.82 -15.51
N HIS A 229 -4.71 -1.92 -14.80
CA HIS A 229 -3.71 -2.93 -14.49
C HIS A 229 -3.31 -3.73 -15.73
N TRP A 230 -4.26 -4.07 -16.61
CA TRP A 230 -3.92 -4.76 -17.87
C TRP A 230 -3.07 -3.90 -18.79
N ASN A 231 -3.37 -2.60 -18.89
CA ASN A 231 -2.54 -1.64 -19.60
C ASN A 231 -1.11 -1.62 -19.04
N ARG A 232 -0.97 -1.63 -17.71
CA ARG A 232 0.34 -1.69 -17.05
C ARG A 232 1.08 -3.00 -17.36
N TYR A 233 0.39 -4.15 -17.33
CA TYR A 233 0.99 -5.44 -17.67
C TYR A 233 1.40 -5.56 -19.14
N ALA A 234 0.61 -5.02 -20.06
CA ALA A 234 0.95 -4.96 -21.47
C ALA A 234 2.23 -4.14 -21.69
N PHE A 235 2.30 -2.96 -21.05
CA PHE A 235 3.52 -2.15 -21.04
C PHE A 235 4.75 -2.91 -20.51
N LEU A 236 4.63 -3.58 -19.36
CA LEU A 236 5.74 -4.35 -18.79
C LEU A 236 6.17 -5.53 -19.69
N ARG A 237 5.21 -6.23 -20.30
CA ARG A 237 5.53 -7.31 -21.26
C ARG A 237 6.24 -6.76 -22.48
N ARG A 238 5.78 -5.62 -23.02
CA ARG A 238 6.43 -4.90 -24.13
C ARG A 238 7.88 -4.58 -23.77
N CYS A 239 8.12 -4.00 -22.59
CA CYS A 239 9.46 -3.70 -22.11
C CYS A 239 10.33 -4.95 -22.00
N LEU A 240 9.83 -6.04 -21.43
CA LEU A 240 10.58 -7.28 -21.31
C LEU A 240 10.96 -7.87 -22.67
N ARG A 241 10.06 -7.83 -23.65
CA ARG A 241 10.35 -8.30 -25.02
C ARG A 241 11.46 -7.48 -25.66
N ILE A 242 11.39 -6.15 -25.62
CA ILE A 242 12.43 -5.26 -26.15
C ILE A 242 13.76 -5.50 -25.43
N PHE A 243 13.74 -5.65 -24.11
CA PHE A 243 14.94 -5.90 -23.30
C PHE A 243 15.64 -7.23 -23.65
N LEU A 244 14.89 -8.31 -23.83
CA LEU A 244 15.43 -9.61 -24.23
C LEU A 244 15.96 -9.59 -25.67
N ILE A 245 15.29 -8.88 -26.58
CA ILE A 245 15.78 -8.63 -27.95
C ILE A 245 17.11 -7.87 -27.92
N GLY A 246 17.17 -6.77 -27.15
CA GLY A 246 18.36 -5.94 -27.00
C GLY A 246 19.56 -6.72 -26.50
N ARG A 247 19.36 -7.57 -25.49
CA ARG A 247 20.40 -8.45 -24.95
C ARG A 247 20.79 -9.63 -25.83
N SER A 248 20.01 -9.97 -26.87
CA SER A 248 20.12 -11.26 -27.57
C SER A 248 20.05 -12.49 -26.67
N ASP A 249 19.26 -12.40 -25.61
CA ASP A 249 19.11 -13.52 -24.68
C ASP A 249 17.90 -14.38 -25.09
N TYR A 250 18.14 -15.28 -26.04
CA TYR A 250 17.10 -16.14 -26.61
C TYR A 250 17.08 -17.56 -26.01
N LYS A 251 17.82 -17.81 -24.93
CA LYS A 251 17.97 -19.15 -24.34
C LYS A 251 16.63 -19.70 -23.87
N ASN A 252 15.83 -18.85 -23.23
CA ASN A 252 14.56 -19.24 -22.61
C ASN A 252 13.35 -18.91 -23.49
N ILE A 253 13.47 -17.94 -24.40
CA ILE A 253 12.41 -17.49 -25.30
C ILE A 253 13.00 -17.26 -26.69
N PRO A 254 12.57 -18.04 -27.71
CA PRO A 254 13.03 -17.85 -29.08
C PRO A 254 12.70 -16.44 -29.60
N LEU A 255 13.56 -15.85 -30.43
CA LEU A 255 13.35 -14.51 -31.00
C LEU A 255 11.99 -14.37 -31.71
N LYS A 256 11.54 -15.40 -32.42
CA LYS A 256 10.21 -15.42 -33.08
C LYS A 256 9.02 -15.26 -32.11
N ASN A 257 9.19 -15.58 -30.82
CA ASN A 257 8.18 -15.37 -29.78
C ASN A 257 8.34 -14.00 -29.10
N LEU A 258 9.53 -13.39 -29.20
CA LEU A 258 9.81 -12.06 -28.65
C LEU A 258 9.42 -10.96 -29.64
N TYR A 259 9.58 -11.18 -30.94
CA TYR A 259 9.33 -10.17 -31.97
C TYR A 259 7.91 -10.26 -32.55
N SER A 260 7.35 -9.10 -32.83
CA SER A 260 6.16 -8.91 -33.66
C SER A 260 6.24 -7.56 -34.36
N PRO A 261 5.54 -7.36 -35.50
CA PRO A 261 5.53 -6.08 -36.20
C PRO A 261 5.06 -4.89 -35.34
N SER A 262 4.19 -5.12 -34.34
CA SER A 262 3.70 -4.04 -33.46
C SER A 262 4.78 -3.43 -32.56
N LEU A 263 5.90 -4.15 -32.35
CA LEU A 263 7.04 -3.63 -31.60
C LEU A 263 7.89 -2.67 -32.42
N LEU A 264 7.81 -2.71 -33.76
CA LEU A 264 8.69 -1.96 -34.67
C LEU A 264 8.77 -0.47 -34.32
N PRO A 265 7.66 0.25 -34.04
CA PRO A 265 7.72 1.67 -33.69
C PRO A 265 8.52 1.96 -32.40
N SER A 266 8.59 1.00 -31.47
CA SER A 266 9.32 1.15 -30.20
C SER A 266 10.74 0.58 -30.23
N LEU A 267 11.13 -0.11 -31.29
CA LEU A 267 12.49 -0.60 -31.45
C LEU A 267 13.37 0.53 -31.99
N HIS A 268 14.47 0.80 -31.28
CA HIS A 268 15.54 1.64 -31.80
C HIS A 268 16.16 0.99 -33.05
N ARG A 269 16.74 1.81 -33.94
CA ARG A 269 17.21 1.39 -35.29
C ARG A 269 18.20 0.22 -35.25
N ASP A 270 19.16 0.25 -34.32
CA ASP A 270 20.13 -0.84 -34.12
C ASP A 270 19.45 -2.17 -33.76
N LEU A 271 18.39 -2.14 -32.95
CA LEU A 271 17.61 -3.33 -32.62
C LEU A 271 16.81 -3.83 -33.83
N ARG A 272 16.28 -2.93 -34.68
CA ARG A 272 15.58 -3.31 -35.92
C ARG A 272 16.52 -4.06 -36.86
N ILE A 273 17.72 -3.52 -37.11
CA ILE A 273 18.75 -4.17 -37.94
C ILE A 273 19.05 -5.57 -37.39
N LYS A 274 19.30 -5.66 -36.09
CA LYS A 274 19.60 -6.91 -35.40
C LYS A 274 18.49 -7.96 -35.52
N VAL A 275 17.23 -7.56 -35.41
CA VAL A 275 16.09 -8.46 -35.59
C VAL A 275 15.94 -8.84 -37.06
N GLY A 276 16.11 -7.91 -38.00
CA GLY A 276 16.07 -8.15 -39.44
C GLY A 276 17.10 -9.19 -39.89
N GLU A 277 18.35 -9.04 -39.46
CA GLU A 277 19.43 -10.00 -39.71
C GLU A 277 19.11 -11.39 -39.11
N ALA A 278 18.59 -11.43 -37.88
CA ALA A 278 18.34 -12.69 -37.18
C ALA A 278 17.11 -13.45 -37.68
N LEU A 279 16.13 -12.76 -38.28
CA LEU A 279 14.90 -13.36 -38.82
C LEU A 279 14.89 -13.44 -40.36
N ASP A 280 15.93 -12.93 -41.03
CA ASP A 280 15.99 -12.79 -42.50
C ASP A 280 14.81 -11.98 -43.06
N ILE A 281 14.51 -10.84 -42.42
CA ILE A 281 13.43 -9.93 -42.80
C ILE A 281 14.05 -8.57 -43.12
N ASN A 282 13.71 -8.02 -44.29
CA ASN A 282 14.10 -6.66 -44.63
C ASN A 282 13.30 -5.64 -43.81
N MET A 283 13.95 -4.97 -42.86
CA MET A 283 13.36 -3.93 -42.00
C MET A 283 13.80 -2.50 -42.39
N GLU A 284 14.53 -2.32 -43.49
CA GLU A 284 15.11 -1.01 -43.89
C GLU A 284 14.14 -0.06 -44.60
N LEU A 285 12.87 -0.45 -44.82
CA LEU A 285 11.98 0.26 -45.75
C LEU A 285 10.96 1.23 -45.12
N ASP A 286 10.83 1.28 -43.79
CA ASP A 286 9.77 2.07 -43.13
C ASP A 286 10.31 3.24 -42.28
N ASP A 287 11.47 3.80 -42.60
CA ASP A 287 12.05 4.96 -41.89
C ASP A 287 11.33 6.30 -42.19
N GLU A 288 10.27 6.32 -43.01
CA GLU A 288 9.42 7.51 -43.08
C GLU A 288 8.45 7.55 -41.89
N PRO A 289 8.49 8.59 -41.05
CA PRO A 289 7.47 8.81 -40.04
C PRO A 289 6.17 9.16 -40.77
N THR A 290 5.38 8.15 -41.14
CA THR A 290 4.00 8.38 -41.50
C THR A 290 3.31 8.75 -40.19
N ILE A 291 3.27 10.04 -39.88
CA ILE A 291 2.36 10.60 -38.90
C ILE A 291 0.98 10.26 -39.44
N GLN A 292 0.48 9.10 -39.02
CA GLN A 292 -0.85 8.66 -39.34
C GLN A 292 -1.76 9.53 -38.48
N GLU A 293 -2.14 10.68 -39.03
CA GLU A 293 -3.28 11.48 -38.59
C GLU A 293 -4.52 10.59 -38.68
N ASN A 294 -4.70 9.70 -37.70
CA ASN A 294 -5.97 9.07 -37.42
C ASN A 294 -6.86 10.13 -36.77
N ALA A 295 -7.31 11.08 -37.59
CA ALA A 295 -8.49 11.85 -37.31
C ALA A 295 -9.63 10.85 -37.11
N ASN A 296 -10.14 10.82 -35.88
CA ASN A 296 -11.32 10.06 -35.49
C ASN A 296 -12.52 10.48 -36.36
N GLU A 297 -12.75 9.82 -37.48
CA GLU A 297 -14.10 9.66 -38.00
C GLU A 297 -14.82 8.64 -37.11
N VAL A 298 -15.49 9.17 -36.10
CA VAL A 298 -16.55 8.47 -35.37
C VAL A 298 -17.62 8.11 -36.39
N ARG A 299 -17.55 6.88 -36.92
CA ARG A 299 -18.66 6.27 -37.65
C ARG A 299 -19.77 5.96 -36.66
N GLU A 300 -20.68 6.91 -36.48
CA GLU A 300 -22.06 6.61 -36.13
C GLU A 300 -22.68 5.81 -37.29
N ASN A 301 -22.91 4.51 -37.09
CA ASN A 301 -23.98 3.75 -37.74
C ASN A 301 -24.02 2.32 -37.18
N SER A 302 -25.05 2.00 -36.41
CA SER A 302 -26.25 1.35 -36.94
C SER A 302 -26.91 0.51 -35.85
N GLU A 303 -28.12 0.93 -35.50
CA GLU A 303 -29.12 0.09 -34.85
C GLU A 303 -29.27 -1.23 -35.61
N GLY A 304 -29.33 -2.34 -34.87
CA GLY A 304 -29.48 -3.67 -35.46
C GLY A 304 -29.82 -4.73 -34.42
N GLY A 305 -31.13 -4.91 -34.20
CA GLY A 305 -31.80 -6.19 -33.89
C GLY A 305 -31.23 -7.05 -32.75
N LEU A 306 -31.91 -7.02 -31.60
CA LEU A 306 -31.84 -8.09 -30.61
C LEU A 306 -32.64 -9.30 -31.14
N ASP A 307 -31.95 -10.34 -31.56
CA ASP A 307 -32.50 -11.69 -31.72
C ASP A 307 -32.08 -12.54 -30.51
N ASN A 308 -33.08 -12.97 -29.73
CA ASN A 308 -32.93 -13.80 -28.56
C ASN A 308 -32.92 -15.27 -28.98
N GLY A 309 -31.72 -15.82 -29.20
CA GLY A 309 -31.51 -17.25 -29.37
C GLY A 309 -31.15 -17.92 -28.05
N ASP A 310 -32.12 -18.61 -27.45
CA ASP A 310 -31.93 -19.59 -26.37
C ASP A 310 -30.98 -20.71 -26.85
N GLY A 311 -29.79 -20.78 -26.26
CA GLY A 311 -28.77 -21.80 -26.52
C GLY A 311 -28.46 -22.59 -25.25
N ALA A 312 -28.93 -23.84 -25.23
CA ALA A 312 -28.79 -24.81 -24.15
C ALA A 312 -27.33 -25.09 -23.72
N GLY A 313 -27.21 -25.49 -22.46
CA GLY A 313 -25.96 -25.61 -21.72
C GLY A 313 -24.97 -26.65 -22.22
N ALA A 314 -23.70 -26.36 -21.93
CA ALA A 314 -22.60 -27.30 -21.94
C ALA A 314 -21.83 -27.16 -20.63
N ASP A 315 -21.99 -28.15 -19.75
CA ASP A 315 -21.17 -28.39 -18.58
C ASP A 315 -19.69 -28.47 -19.01
N THR A 316 -18.90 -27.50 -18.58
CA THR A 316 -17.45 -27.58 -18.66
C THR A 316 -16.88 -27.69 -17.26
N ASN A 317 -16.57 -28.93 -16.88
CA ASN A 317 -15.70 -29.25 -15.75
C ASN A 317 -14.34 -28.58 -15.97
N VAL A 318 -14.11 -27.44 -15.31
CA VAL A 318 -12.80 -26.83 -15.17
C VAL A 318 -12.10 -27.51 -14.00
N PRO A 319 -10.93 -28.15 -14.18
CA PRO A 319 -10.15 -28.66 -13.06
C PRO A 319 -9.62 -27.47 -12.25
N ASP A 320 -9.92 -27.49 -10.95
CA ASP A 320 -9.35 -26.60 -9.95
C ASP A 320 -7.84 -26.86 -9.83
N PRO A 321 -6.96 -25.88 -10.13
CA PRO A 321 -5.54 -26.01 -9.89
C PRO A 321 -5.20 -25.35 -8.55
N SER A 322 -5.73 -25.92 -7.46
CA SER A 322 -5.23 -25.70 -6.11
C SER A 322 -4.16 -26.75 -5.80
N HIS A 323 -3.03 -26.65 -6.51
CA HIS A 323 -1.85 -27.43 -6.15
C HIS A 323 -0.73 -26.46 -5.81
N ASP A 324 -0.47 -26.36 -4.51
CA ASP A 324 0.72 -25.75 -3.93
C ASP A 324 1.95 -26.26 -4.66
N ALA A 325 2.54 -25.40 -5.48
CA ALA A 325 3.88 -25.59 -5.99
C ALA A 325 4.81 -24.94 -4.98
N ASP A 326 5.34 -25.75 -4.07
CA ASP A 326 6.62 -25.51 -3.42
C ASP A 326 7.65 -25.28 -4.54
N LEU A 327 7.91 -24.01 -4.84
CA LEU A 327 8.98 -23.58 -5.72
C LEU A 327 10.26 -23.50 -4.90
N ASP A 328 10.88 -24.67 -4.72
CA ASP A 328 12.26 -24.78 -4.27
C ASP A 328 13.20 -24.15 -5.33
N GLY A 329 13.81 -23.04 -4.93
CA GLY A 329 15.25 -22.79 -5.06
C GLY A 329 15.87 -22.68 -6.46
N ASP A 330 15.90 -21.45 -6.99
CA ASP A 330 17.07 -20.91 -7.70
C ASP A 330 17.38 -19.54 -7.07
N GLU A 331 18.15 -19.55 -5.97
CA GLU A 331 18.43 -18.39 -5.11
C GLU A 331 19.59 -17.48 -5.57
N ASP A 332 20.16 -17.65 -6.76
CA ASP A 332 21.48 -17.05 -7.06
C ASP A 332 21.51 -15.73 -7.89
N GLU A 333 20.38 -15.05 -8.14
CA GLU A 333 20.42 -13.77 -8.91
C GLU A 333 19.87 -12.50 -8.24
N ASN A 334 19.31 -12.55 -7.02
CA ASN A 334 18.48 -11.42 -6.53
C ASN A 334 18.97 -10.65 -5.30
N ARG A 335 20.23 -10.78 -4.87
CA ARG A 335 20.81 -9.90 -3.84
C ARG A 335 21.69 -8.80 -4.44
N ASP A 336 21.19 -8.07 -5.43
CA ASP A 336 21.82 -6.81 -5.84
C ASP A 336 21.24 -5.65 -5.01
N ASN A 337 21.62 -5.61 -3.71
CA ASN A 337 21.48 -4.43 -2.84
C ASN A 337 22.54 -3.37 -3.20
N GLY A 338 22.73 -3.15 -4.51
CA GLY A 338 23.67 -2.18 -5.05
C GLY A 338 23.07 -0.79 -5.06
N LEU A 339 23.09 -0.12 -3.90
CA LEU A 339 23.30 1.33 -3.81
C LEU A 339 24.65 1.66 -4.45
N ASN A 340 24.75 1.53 -5.78
CA ASN A 340 25.94 1.86 -6.53
C ASN A 340 25.67 3.16 -7.27
N SER A 341 25.70 4.26 -6.52
CA SER A 341 25.66 5.64 -7.01
C SER A 341 27.03 6.08 -7.55
N GLY A 342 27.73 5.19 -8.25
CA GLY A 342 28.94 5.51 -8.99
C GLY A 342 28.56 6.32 -10.22
N THR A 343 28.57 7.64 -10.08
CA THR A 343 28.44 8.63 -11.14
C THR A 343 29.64 8.57 -12.09
N ASP A 344 29.67 7.56 -12.95
CA ASP A 344 30.47 7.61 -14.19
C ASP A 344 29.67 8.41 -15.22
N GLU A 345 29.59 9.73 -15.01
CA GLU A 345 28.95 10.71 -15.91
C GLU A 345 29.81 10.95 -17.16
N GLY A 346 30.31 9.89 -17.79
CA GLY A 346 30.83 9.99 -19.15
C GLY A 346 29.67 10.28 -20.08
N ASP A 347 29.72 11.39 -20.82
CA ASP A 347 28.75 11.82 -21.84
C ASP A 347 28.09 10.61 -22.53
N ILE A 348 26.88 10.28 -22.08
CA ILE A 348 26.11 9.18 -22.65
C ILE A 348 25.59 9.72 -23.97
N ASP A 349 26.34 9.45 -25.04
CA ASP A 349 25.86 9.63 -26.42
C ASP A 349 24.48 8.97 -26.54
N THR A 350 23.45 9.82 -26.66
CA THR A 350 22.03 9.46 -26.69
C THR A 350 21.61 8.74 -27.97
N GLU A 351 22.52 8.48 -28.89
CA GLU A 351 22.22 7.94 -30.23
C GLU A 351 22.01 6.42 -30.29
N GLY A 352 22.03 5.69 -29.17
CA GLY A 352 21.94 4.22 -29.15
C GLY A 352 20.83 3.67 -28.25
N SER A 353 20.40 2.43 -28.50
CA SER A 353 19.39 1.72 -27.69
C SER A 353 19.80 1.43 -26.24
N GLY A 354 21.05 1.70 -25.87
CA GLY A 354 21.62 1.34 -24.57
C GLY A 354 21.98 -0.14 -24.42
N PHE A 355 21.74 -1.01 -25.41
CA PHE A 355 22.11 -2.44 -25.35
C PHE A 355 23.52 -2.76 -25.85
N GLY A 356 24.31 -1.74 -26.21
CA GLY A 356 25.70 -1.90 -26.65
C GLY A 356 25.82 -2.28 -28.12
N GLY A 357 25.70 -1.29 -29.01
CA GLY A 357 26.11 -1.37 -30.41
C GLY A 357 27.48 -0.70 -30.62
N ASN A 358 28.16 -1.01 -31.74
CA ASN A 358 29.34 -0.27 -32.20
C ASN A 358 30.47 -0.11 -31.16
N ARG A 359 30.80 -1.18 -30.41
CA ARG A 359 31.88 -1.23 -29.41
C ARG A 359 31.63 -0.40 -28.13
N LYS A 360 30.44 0.18 -27.94
CA LYS A 360 30.06 0.84 -26.68
C LYS A 360 29.68 -0.19 -25.61
N ARG A 361 29.97 0.11 -24.35
CA ARG A 361 29.53 -0.73 -23.22
C ARG A 361 28.00 -0.67 -23.10
N PRO A 362 27.31 -1.81 -22.90
CA PRO A 362 25.85 -1.79 -22.74
C PRO A 362 25.46 -1.08 -21.44
N LYS A 363 24.55 -0.10 -21.53
CA LYS A 363 23.85 0.52 -20.39
C LYS A 363 22.97 -0.50 -19.67
N TYR A 364 22.31 -1.39 -20.43
CA TYR A 364 21.37 -2.38 -19.89
C TYR A 364 21.97 -3.79 -19.82
N THR A 365 22.45 -4.16 -18.63
CA THR A 365 22.90 -5.53 -18.29
C THR A 365 21.75 -6.40 -17.75
N SER A 366 22.02 -7.64 -17.30
CA SER A 366 20.97 -8.64 -16.99
C SER A 366 20.12 -8.23 -15.79
N THR A 367 20.77 -7.52 -14.88
CA THR A 367 20.21 -7.02 -13.63
C THR A 367 19.51 -5.67 -13.82
N LYS A 368 19.68 -5.00 -14.97
CA LYS A 368 19.16 -3.65 -15.25
C LYS A 368 17.84 -3.65 -16.03
N PHE A 369 17.05 -4.73 -15.93
CA PHE A 369 15.72 -4.78 -16.54
C PHE A 369 14.81 -3.67 -16.01
N TRP A 370 14.75 -3.49 -14.69
CA TRP A 370 13.85 -2.48 -14.10
C TRP A 370 14.30 -1.04 -14.39
N ASN A 371 15.60 -0.78 -14.54
CA ASN A 371 16.09 0.51 -15.03
C ASN A 371 15.66 0.77 -16.48
N PHE A 372 15.67 -0.26 -17.33
CA PHE A 372 15.14 -0.14 -18.70
C PHE A 372 13.61 0.15 -18.70
N VAL A 373 12.86 -0.44 -17.76
CA VAL A 373 11.44 -0.14 -17.59
C VAL A 373 11.22 1.32 -17.21
N ASP A 374 12.03 1.87 -16.29
CA ASP A 374 11.95 3.29 -15.88
C ASP A 374 12.22 4.23 -17.06
N ASP A 375 13.30 3.98 -17.81
CA ASP A 375 13.63 4.76 -19.00
C ASP A 375 12.53 4.67 -20.08
N SER A 376 11.94 3.47 -20.26
CA SER A 376 10.82 3.27 -21.19
C SER A 376 9.56 4.00 -20.75
N LEU A 377 9.32 4.09 -19.43
CA LEU A 377 8.18 4.79 -18.88
C LEU A 377 8.34 6.31 -19.01
N GLU A 378 9.54 6.85 -18.80
CA GLU A 378 9.80 8.27 -19.05
C GLU A 378 9.70 8.62 -20.54
N ALA A 379 10.07 7.70 -21.44
CA ALA A 379 9.83 7.88 -22.87
C ALA A 379 8.32 7.97 -23.20
N VAL A 380 7.49 7.11 -22.60
CA VAL A 380 6.01 7.18 -22.72
C VAL A 380 5.49 8.52 -22.22
N ARG A 381 5.99 9.00 -21.09
CA ARG A 381 5.60 10.30 -20.52
C ARG A 381 6.04 11.46 -21.40
N SER A 382 7.23 11.40 -21.97
CA SER A 382 7.73 12.41 -22.90
C SER A 382 6.85 12.48 -24.15
N MET A 383 6.48 11.34 -24.73
CA MET A 383 5.51 11.29 -25.83
C MET A 383 4.15 11.88 -25.43
N ALA A 384 3.65 11.54 -24.25
CA ALA A 384 2.38 12.09 -23.74
C ALA A 384 2.43 13.60 -23.53
N LYS A 385 3.56 14.16 -23.05
CA LYS A 385 3.78 15.61 -22.91
C LYS A 385 3.68 16.32 -24.27
N GLU A 386 4.29 15.78 -25.31
CA GLU A 386 4.20 16.36 -26.66
C GLU A 386 2.78 16.30 -27.24
N LEU A 387 2.09 15.17 -27.07
CA LEU A 387 0.68 15.04 -27.48
C LEU A 387 -0.24 15.99 -26.70
N ALA A 388 0.04 16.22 -25.42
CA ALA A 388 -0.72 17.15 -24.58
C ALA A 388 -0.50 18.60 -25.04
N LYS A 389 0.74 19.00 -25.34
CA LYS A 389 1.04 20.35 -25.88
C LYS A 389 0.25 20.63 -27.14
N ALA A 390 0.20 19.68 -28.08
CA ALA A 390 -0.59 19.83 -29.31
C ALA A 390 -2.08 20.07 -29.02
N LYS A 391 -2.67 19.36 -28.05
CA LYS A 391 -4.07 19.57 -27.64
C LYS A 391 -4.32 20.89 -26.90
N VAL A 392 -3.33 21.40 -26.16
CA VAL A 392 -3.45 22.69 -25.48
C VAL A 392 -3.47 23.85 -26.48
N GLU A 393 -2.76 23.72 -27.61
CA GLU A 393 -2.83 24.69 -28.71
C GLU A 393 -4.26 24.78 -29.31
N GLU A 394 -5.06 23.72 -29.17
CA GLU A 394 -6.48 23.67 -29.54
C GLU A 394 -7.43 24.20 -28.44
N GLY A 395 -6.90 24.63 -27.29
CA GLY A 395 -7.65 25.21 -26.17
C GLY A 395 -8.00 24.25 -25.02
N GLY A 396 -7.35 23.09 -24.93
CA GLY A 396 -7.53 22.12 -23.83
C GLY A 396 -6.77 22.45 -22.53
N ASP A 397 -7.16 21.80 -21.44
CA ASP A 397 -6.42 21.77 -20.16
C ASP A 397 -5.22 20.80 -20.25
N TYR A 398 -4.02 21.26 -19.88
CA TYR A 398 -2.78 20.48 -20.06
C TYR A 398 -2.77 19.19 -19.24
N ASP A 399 -3.15 19.26 -17.96
CA ASP A 399 -3.09 18.12 -17.05
C ASP A 399 -4.05 17.02 -17.51
N THR A 400 -5.29 17.38 -17.86
CA THR A 400 -6.27 16.45 -18.42
C THR A 400 -5.78 15.87 -19.75
N ALA A 401 -5.22 16.70 -20.64
CA ALA A 401 -4.72 16.26 -21.94
C ALA A 401 -3.53 15.28 -21.81
N TYR A 402 -2.64 15.52 -20.85
CA TYR A 402 -1.48 14.68 -20.54
C TYR A 402 -1.87 13.32 -19.96
N GLU A 403 -2.79 13.30 -18.99
CA GLU A 403 -3.30 12.05 -18.41
C GLU A 403 -4.04 11.22 -19.48
N ASP A 404 -4.86 11.87 -20.31
CA ASP A 404 -5.55 11.22 -21.43
C ASP A 404 -4.56 10.66 -22.46
N ALA A 405 -3.51 11.41 -22.81
CA ALA A 405 -2.47 10.96 -23.74
C ALA A 405 -1.70 9.75 -23.18
N THR A 406 -1.28 9.81 -21.91
CA THR A 406 -0.60 8.71 -21.23
C THR A 406 -1.48 7.46 -21.21
N ARG A 407 -2.76 7.60 -20.83
CA ARG A 407 -3.72 6.50 -20.82
C ARG A 407 -3.90 5.90 -22.22
N ASN A 408 -4.02 6.73 -23.25
CA ASN A 408 -4.22 6.27 -24.63
C ASN A 408 -3.02 5.46 -25.15
N ILE A 409 -1.79 5.90 -24.90
CA ILE A 409 -0.57 5.14 -25.27
C ILE A 409 -0.57 3.76 -24.61
N LEU A 410 -0.90 3.69 -23.31
CA LEU A 410 -0.92 2.41 -22.60
C LEU A 410 -2.09 1.51 -23.04
N VAL A 411 -3.24 2.08 -23.40
CA VAL A 411 -4.37 1.34 -24.01
C VAL A 411 -3.97 0.77 -25.36
N GLU A 412 -3.23 1.52 -26.18
CA GLU A 412 -2.72 1.04 -27.47
C GLU A 412 -1.78 -0.16 -27.28
N TYR A 413 -0.86 -0.08 -26.31
CA TYR A 413 0.00 -1.22 -25.96
C TYR A 413 -0.80 -2.43 -25.55
N PHE A 414 -1.89 -2.24 -24.79
CA PHE A 414 -2.79 -3.34 -24.42
C PHE A 414 -3.53 -3.93 -25.62
N GLN A 415 -4.05 -3.10 -26.53
CA GLN A 415 -4.74 -3.59 -27.73
C GLN A 415 -3.80 -4.39 -28.65
N GLN A 416 -2.58 -3.89 -28.87
CA GLN A 416 -1.54 -4.60 -29.63
C GLN A 416 -1.19 -5.94 -28.98
N ASP A 417 -1.09 -5.94 -27.65
CA ASP A 417 -0.82 -7.16 -26.90
C ASP A 417 -1.94 -8.19 -27.00
N LEU A 418 -3.21 -7.77 -26.94
CA LEU A 418 -4.35 -8.67 -27.13
C LEU A 418 -4.44 -9.25 -28.54
N ALA A 419 -4.04 -8.47 -29.55
CA ALA A 419 -3.98 -8.96 -30.94
C ALA A 419 -2.95 -10.08 -31.10
N GLU A 420 -1.85 -10.02 -30.35
CA GLU A 420 -0.78 -11.01 -30.41
C GLU A 420 -1.00 -12.20 -29.47
N PHE A 421 -1.50 -11.95 -28.27
CA PHE A 421 -1.74 -12.95 -27.23
C PHE A 421 -3.24 -13.04 -26.93
N PRO A 422 -4.06 -13.54 -27.88
CA PRO A 422 -5.50 -13.61 -27.70
C PRO A 422 -5.83 -14.52 -26.52
N GLY A 423 -6.60 -14.00 -25.57
CA GLY A 423 -7.13 -14.78 -24.47
C GLY A 423 -8.19 -15.76 -24.94
N ARG A 424 -8.43 -16.82 -24.16
CA ARG A 424 -9.58 -17.71 -24.42
C ARG A 424 -10.91 -17.04 -24.07
N ARG A 425 -10.85 -16.03 -23.21
CA ARG A 425 -12.01 -15.29 -22.75
C ARG A 425 -12.32 -14.15 -23.71
N THR A 426 -13.54 -14.17 -24.27
CA THR A 426 -14.19 -12.94 -24.71
C THR A 426 -14.22 -12.01 -23.51
N VAL A 427 -13.69 -10.80 -23.66
CA VAL A 427 -13.66 -9.78 -22.58
C VAL A 427 -15.10 -9.68 -22.06
N PRO A 428 -15.39 -10.19 -20.84
CA PRO A 428 -16.72 -10.00 -20.28
C PRO A 428 -16.93 -8.50 -20.27
N LYS A 429 -18.12 -8.02 -20.68
CA LYS A 429 -18.49 -6.59 -20.53
C LYS A 429 -17.92 -6.14 -19.20
N LEU A 430 -17.00 -5.17 -19.23
CA LEU A 430 -16.22 -4.73 -18.08
C LEU A 430 -17.17 -4.27 -16.98
N LEU A 431 -17.67 -5.22 -16.19
CA LEU A 431 -18.60 -4.95 -15.13
C LEU A 431 -17.79 -4.16 -14.11
N SER A 432 -18.31 -3.00 -13.75
CA SER A 432 -17.80 -2.15 -12.67
C SER A 432 -17.39 -3.02 -11.50
N THR A 433 -16.09 -3.28 -11.38
CA THR A 433 -15.57 -4.16 -10.33
C THR A 433 -15.49 -3.31 -9.07
N TYR A 434 -16.04 -3.81 -7.97
CA TYR A 434 -15.98 -3.11 -6.70
C TYR A 434 -14.56 -3.23 -6.15
N ASN A 435 -13.73 -2.20 -6.39
CA ASN A 435 -12.39 -2.15 -5.82
C ASN A 435 -12.51 -1.93 -4.30
N PRO A 436 -11.81 -2.73 -3.49
CA PRO A 436 -11.82 -2.54 -2.05
C PRO A 436 -11.18 -1.18 -1.69
N GLN A 437 -11.68 -0.52 -0.65
CA GLN A 437 -11.32 0.87 -0.32
C GLN A 437 -9.81 1.12 -0.20
N TRP A 438 -9.04 0.16 0.33
CA TRP A 438 -7.59 0.26 0.44
C TRP A 438 -6.91 0.33 -0.95
N GLN A 439 -7.44 -0.41 -1.95
CA GLN A 439 -6.92 -0.43 -3.31
C GLN A 439 -7.24 0.88 -4.01
N THR A 440 -8.47 1.37 -3.86
CA THR A 440 -8.88 2.69 -4.36
C THR A 440 -7.98 3.78 -3.76
N THR A 441 -7.62 3.67 -2.49
CA THR A 441 -6.72 4.62 -1.84
C THR A 441 -5.33 4.59 -2.46
N ILE A 442 -4.76 3.40 -2.72
CA ILE A 442 -3.47 3.27 -3.41
C ILE A 442 -3.56 3.86 -4.83
N GLN A 443 -4.57 3.46 -5.61
CA GLN A 443 -4.72 3.90 -6.99
C GLN A 443 -4.89 5.42 -7.10
N THR A 444 -5.67 6.05 -6.22
CA THR A 444 -6.00 7.48 -6.32
C THR A 444 -5.00 8.40 -5.62
N LYS A 445 -4.32 7.93 -4.56
CA LYS A 445 -3.45 8.79 -3.73
C LYS A 445 -1.96 8.51 -3.89
N LEU A 446 -1.55 7.37 -4.47
CA LEU A 446 -0.16 7.13 -4.80
C LEU A 446 0.19 7.94 -6.06
N LEU A 447 0.33 9.25 -5.89
CA LEU A 447 0.74 10.20 -6.91
C LEU A 447 2.19 10.58 -6.63
N TRP A 448 3.06 10.49 -7.63
CA TRP A 448 4.38 11.11 -7.53
C TRP A 448 4.30 12.46 -8.21
N THR A 449 4.37 13.52 -7.40
CA THR A 449 4.55 14.87 -7.90
C THR A 449 5.99 14.98 -8.39
N THR A 450 6.18 14.75 -9.69
CA THR A 450 7.45 15.01 -10.38
C THR A 450 7.68 16.48 -10.60
#